data_AF-A0A920S6Q2-F1
#
_entry.id   AF-A0A920S6Q2-F1
#
_cell.length_a   1.000
_cell.length_b   1.000
_cell.length_c   1.000
_cell.angle_alpha   90.00
_cell.angle_beta   90.00
_cell.angle_gamma   90.00
#
_symmetry.space_group_name_H-M   'P 1'
#
loop_
_entity.id
_entity.type
_entity.pdbx_description
1 polymer ?
#
loop_
_entity_poly.entity_id
_entity_poly.type
_entity_poly.pdbx_seq_one_letter_code
_entity_poly.pdbx_strand_id
1 'polypeptide(L)'
;MWCECIGIAISFIIWIRYGLNRGVASRSRKFLRANFRLQCWWAGSLERLGRRIFGIRFEVSGSEALNGSGVILIPRHASIGDTILPVRLYGQPHDRHLRYVLKRELLFDPCLDIVGNRLPNYFVDRFSDDPARERDGVASLLKDFRVRKAS
;
A
#
# COMPACT_ATOMS: atom_id res chain seq x y z
N MET A 1 3.30 14.32 11.40
CA MET A 1 4.65 14.91 11.58
C MET A 1 5.75 13.89 11.88
N TRP A 2 5.96 13.38 13.11
CA TRP A 2 7.13 12.51 13.38
C TRP A 2 7.15 11.19 12.60
N CYS A 3 6.00 10.54 12.42
CA CYS A 3 5.92 9.28 11.66
C CYS A 3 6.26 9.46 10.17
N GLU A 4 5.91 10.62 9.60
CA GLU A 4 6.23 10.93 8.19
C GLU A 4 7.72 11.17 8.03
N CYS A 5 8.36 11.97 8.89
CA CYS A 5 9.80 12.21 8.82
C CYS A 5 10.60 10.91 8.94
N ILE A 6 10.23 10.03 9.88
CA ILE A 6 10.86 8.71 10.03
C ILE A 6 10.60 7.84 8.79
N GLY A 7 9.37 7.83 8.29
CA GLY A 7 9.00 7.09 7.08
C GLY A 7 9.83 7.53 5.87
N ILE A 8 9.96 8.83 5.65
CA ILE A 8 10.78 9.42 4.58
C ILE A 8 12.26 9.05 4.77
N ALA A 9 12.81 9.21 5.97
CA ALA A 9 14.21 8.86 6.26
C ALA A 9 14.50 7.37 6.00
N ILE A 10 13.64 6.47 6.47
CA ILE A 10 13.77 5.03 6.21
C ILE A 10 13.62 4.75 4.71
N SER A 11 12.68 5.41 4.03
CA SER A 11 12.50 5.26 2.58
C SER A 11 13.77 5.66 1.81
N PHE A 12 14.46 6.72 2.26
CA PHE A 12 15.72 7.17 1.67
C PHE A 12 16.84 6.15 1.90
N ILE A 13 16.96 5.60 3.10
CA ILE A 13 17.92 4.53 3.41
C ILE A 13 17.65 3.27 2.56
N ILE A 14 16.38 2.87 2.40
CA ILE A 14 16.00 1.76 1.52
C ILE A 14 16.41 2.07 0.07
N TRP A 15 16.18 3.29 -0.40
CA TRP A 15 16.59 3.70 -1.74
C TRP A 15 18.10 3.67 -1.93
N ILE A 16 18.91 4.16 -0.99
CA ILE A 16 20.36 4.06 -1.07
C ILE A 16 20.79 2.58 -1.13
N ARG A 17 20.27 1.76 -0.21
CA ARG A 17 20.71 0.37 -0.04
C ARG A 17 20.36 -0.54 -1.22
N TYR A 18 19.32 -0.21 -1.98
CA TYR A 18 18.82 -1.04 -3.08
C TYR A 18 18.81 -0.35 -4.46
N GLY A 19 18.89 0.98 -4.50
CA GLY A 19 18.72 1.81 -5.70
C GLY A 19 20.03 2.17 -6.42
N LEU A 20 21.18 2.11 -5.75
CA LEU A 20 22.50 2.36 -6.35
C LEU A 20 22.95 1.28 -7.35
N ASN A 21 22.25 0.13 -7.44
CA ASN A 21 22.63 -0.99 -8.31
C ASN A 21 21.40 -1.74 -8.86
N ARG A 22 20.67 -1.13 -9.79
CA ARG A 22 19.36 -1.56 -10.34
C ARG A 22 19.37 -2.83 -11.22
N GLY A 23 20.46 -3.59 -11.29
CA GLY A 23 20.63 -4.66 -12.30
C GLY A 23 20.15 -6.07 -11.94
N VAL A 24 19.66 -6.36 -10.73
CA VAL A 24 19.40 -7.76 -10.30
C VAL A 24 17.94 -7.97 -9.88
N ALA A 25 17.22 -8.83 -10.62
CA ALA A 25 15.81 -9.18 -10.34
C ALA A 25 15.57 -9.67 -8.88
N SER A 26 16.53 -10.37 -8.28
CA SER A 26 16.48 -10.78 -6.87
C SER A 26 16.52 -9.58 -5.90
N ARG A 27 17.21 -8.48 -6.23
CA ARG A 27 17.21 -7.24 -5.43
C ARG A 27 15.91 -6.46 -5.59
N SER A 28 15.26 -6.51 -6.75
CA SER A 28 13.92 -5.93 -6.94
C SER A 28 12.90 -6.51 -5.94
N ARG A 29 12.92 -7.83 -5.71
CA ARG A 29 12.09 -8.47 -4.67
C ARG A 29 12.41 -8.00 -3.25
N LYS A 30 13.70 -7.85 -2.91
CA LYS A 30 14.12 -7.34 -1.58
C LYS A 30 13.70 -5.88 -1.38
N PHE A 31 13.79 -5.06 -2.41
CA PHE A 31 13.33 -3.67 -2.41
C PHE A 31 11.81 -3.59 -2.20
N LEU A 32 11.01 -4.35 -2.95
CA LEU A 32 9.56 -4.40 -2.78
C LEU A 32 9.18 -4.85 -1.36
N ARG A 33 9.79 -5.91 -0.84
CA ARG A 33 9.57 -6.37 0.54
C ARG A 33 9.94 -5.31 1.58
N ALA A 34 11.05 -4.59 1.39
CA ALA A 34 11.46 -3.54 2.31
C ALA A 34 10.45 -2.38 2.34
N ASN A 35 9.97 -1.93 1.16
CA ASN A 35 8.94 -0.90 1.08
C ASN A 35 7.59 -1.40 1.62
N PHE A 36 7.23 -2.65 1.40
CA PHE A 36 6.01 -3.24 1.97
C PHE A 36 6.08 -3.30 3.51
N ARG A 37 7.23 -3.70 4.08
CA ARG A 37 7.43 -3.65 5.54
C ARG A 37 7.35 -2.23 6.09
N LEU A 38 7.88 -1.25 5.37
CA LEU A 38 7.77 0.16 5.73
C LEU A 38 6.30 0.61 5.69
N GLN A 39 5.54 0.21 4.67
CA GLN A 39 4.10 0.46 4.59
C GLN A 39 3.35 -0.14 5.79
N CYS A 40 3.62 -1.40 6.16
CA CYS A 40 3.03 -2.04 7.34
C CYS A 40 3.38 -1.29 8.64
N TRP A 41 4.64 -0.88 8.80
CA TRP A 41 5.08 -0.11 9.96
C TRP A 41 4.39 1.26 10.04
N TRP A 42 4.29 1.97 8.91
CA TRP A 42 3.63 3.27 8.84
C TRP A 42 2.13 3.14 9.15
N ALA A 43 1.46 2.16 8.54
CA ALA A 43 0.06 1.82 8.81
C ALA A 43 -0.18 1.49 10.29
N GLY A 44 0.66 0.67 10.91
CA GLY A 44 0.57 0.37 12.34
C GLY A 44 0.90 1.56 13.25
N SER A 45 1.71 2.50 12.78
CA SER A 45 2.00 3.74 13.53
C SER A 45 0.81 4.70 13.50
N LEU A 46 0.17 4.85 12.35
CA LEU A 46 -1.06 5.64 12.22
C LEU A 46 -2.23 5.02 12.99
N GLU A 47 -2.40 3.70 12.97
CA GLU A 47 -3.43 3.03 13.77
C GLU A 47 -3.25 3.30 15.27
N ARG A 48 -2.01 3.16 15.78
CA ARG A 48 -1.68 3.43 17.19
C ARG A 48 -1.90 4.90 17.55
N LEU A 49 -1.53 5.81 16.66
CA LEU A 49 -1.75 7.24 16.84
C LEU A 49 -3.25 7.55 16.88
N GLY A 50 -4.03 7.00 15.96
CA GLY A 50 -5.48 7.17 15.90
C GLY A 50 -6.19 6.65 17.16
N ARG A 51 -5.80 5.47 17.64
CA ARG A 51 -6.28 4.91 18.93
C ARG A 51 -5.96 5.83 20.11
N ARG A 52 -4.75 6.42 20.15
CA ARG A 52 -4.29 7.24 21.28
C ARG A 52 -4.86 8.65 21.29
N ILE A 53 -4.90 9.32 20.14
CA ILE A 53 -5.32 10.72 20.06
C ILE A 53 -6.84 10.84 19.96
N PHE A 54 -7.47 9.99 19.15
CA PHE A 54 -8.89 10.10 18.84
C PHE A 54 -9.75 9.02 19.53
N GLY A 55 -9.16 8.11 20.29
CA GLY A 55 -9.89 7.03 20.95
C GLY A 55 -10.54 6.02 20.00
N ILE A 56 -10.11 5.97 18.73
CA ILE A 56 -10.72 5.12 17.69
C ILE A 56 -10.48 3.65 18.02
N ARG A 57 -11.53 2.82 18.00
CA ARG A 57 -11.41 1.36 18.06
C ARG A 57 -11.87 0.77 16.74
N PHE A 58 -10.98 0.02 16.09
CA PHE A 58 -11.34 -0.75 14.90
C PHE A 58 -12.01 -2.06 15.32
N GLU A 59 -13.25 -2.23 14.90
CA GLU A 59 -13.98 -3.49 15.00
C GLU A 59 -14.11 -4.07 13.59
N VAL A 60 -13.84 -5.37 13.46
CA VAL A 60 -13.83 -6.07 12.18
C VAL A 60 -14.80 -7.22 12.32
N SER A 61 -15.85 -7.19 11.51
CA SER A 61 -16.84 -8.27 11.41
C SER A 61 -16.74 -8.89 10.01
N GLY A 62 -17.01 -10.19 9.89
CA GLY A 62 -16.95 -10.88 8.59
C GLY A 62 -15.53 -11.14 8.09
N SER A 63 -14.57 -11.36 8.99
CA SER A 63 -13.18 -11.65 8.62
C SER A 63 -13.04 -12.98 7.84
N GLU A 64 -14.05 -13.84 7.92
CA GLU A 64 -14.15 -15.10 7.17
C GLU A 64 -14.10 -14.85 5.66
N ALA A 65 -14.62 -13.70 5.19
CA ALA A 65 -14.55 -13.30 3.79
C ALA A 65 -13.12 -13.07 3.29
N LEU A 66 -12.16 -12.90 4.20
CA LEU A 66 -10.74 -12.69 3.88
C LEU A 66 -9.94 -14.00 3.76
N ASN A 67 -10.54 -15.16 4.06
CA ASN A 67 -9.84 -16.45 4.08
C ASN A 67 -9.53 -17.03 2.68
N GLY A 68 -9.98 -16.37 1.62
CA GLY A 68 -9.72 -16.78 0.23
C GLY A 68 -8.25 -16.65 -0.20
N SER A 69 -7.96 -17.14 -1.40
CA SER A 69 -6.65 -17.00 -2.05
C SER A 69 -6.38 -15.59 -2.60
N GLY A 70 -7.43 -14.78 -2.73
CA GLY A 70 -7.40 -13.40 -3.18
C GLY A 70 -8.60 -12.63 -2.61
N VAL A 71 -8.46 -11.32 -2.50
CA VAL A 71 -9.52 -10.43 -2.02
C VAL A 71 -9.51 -9.15 -2.85
N ILE A 72 -10.69 -8.65 -3.16
CA ILE A 72 -10.88 -7.28 -3.66
C ILE A 72 -11.58 -6.52 -2.55
N LEU A 73 -10.89 -5.55 -1.96
CA LEU A 73 -11.46 -4.70 -0.93
C LEU A 73 -11.92 -3.39 -1.56
N ILE A 74 -13.20 -3.07 -1.40
CA ILE A 74 -13.81 -1.82 -1.90
C ILE A 74 -14.30 -1.02 -0.70
N PRO A 75 -13.45 -0.15 -0.12
CA PRO A 75 -13.88 0.70 0.97
C PRO A 75 -14.91 1.72 0.47
N ARG A 76 -15.90 2.06 1.31
CA ARG A 76 -16.94 3.05 0.98
C ARG A 76 -16.34 4.44 0.73
N HIS A 77 -15.30 4.78 1.48
CA HIS A 77 -14.55 6.02 1.35
C HIS A 77 -13.13 5.73 0.87
N ALA A 78 -12.53 6.73 0.25
CA ALA A 78 -11.14 6.69 -0.18
C ALA A 78 -10.40 7.83 0.52
N SER A 79 -10.12 7.61 1.81
CA SER A 79 -9.29 8.46 2.67
C SER A 79 -7.99 7.75 3.03
N ILE A 80 -7.05 8.48 3.65
CA ILE A 80 -5.82 7.89 4.19
C ILE A 80 -6.13 6.74 5.17
N GLY A 81 -7.16 6.89 6.02
CA GLY A 81 -7.59 5.84 6.95
C GLY A 81 -8.02 4.55 6.26
N ASP A 82 -8.73 4.67 5.13
CA ASP A 82 -9.20 3.52 4.35
C ASP A 82 -8.06 2.74 3.70
N THR A 83 -6.89 3.36 3.50
CA THR A 83 -5.69 2.68 2.96
C THR A 83 -4.95 1.84 4.00
N ILE A 84 -5.11 2.13 5.29
CA ILE A 84 -4.43 1.44 6.39
C ILE A 84 -5.09 0.09 6.68
N LEU A 85 -6.42 0.04 6.61
CA LEU A 85 -7.22 -1.14 6.97
C LEU A 85 -6.84 -2.40 6.17
N PRO A 86 -6.88 -2.43 4.83
CA PRO A 86 -6.49 -3.59 4.04
C PRO A 86 -5.08 -4.13 4.36
N VAL A 87 -4.07 -3.25 4.51
CA VAL A 87 -2.72 -3.71 4.86
C VAL A 87 -2.66 -4.27 6.28
N ARG A 88 -3.43 -3.74 7.24
CA ARG A 88 -3.44 -4.25 8.62
C ARG A 88 -4.26 -5.54 8.79
N LEU A 89 -5.37 -5.66 8.08
CA LEU A 89 -6.29 -6.80 8.21
C LEU A 89 -5.90 -8.00 7.37
N TYR A 90 -5.32 -7.77 6.19
CA TYR A 90 -5.06 -8.84 5.24
C TYR A 90 -3.60 -8.91 4.81
N GLY A 91 -2.98 -7.76 4.50
CA GLY A 91 -1.60 -7.71 4.03
C GLY A 91 -0.59 -8.23 5.06
N GLN A 92 -0.55 -7.60 6.23
CA GLN A 92 0.44 -7.89 7.27
C GLN A 92 0.27 -9.28 7.90
N PRO A 93 -0.93 -9.77 8.26
CA PRO A 93 -1.07 -11.10 8.87
C PRO A 93 -0.65 -12.25 7.95
N HIS A 94 -0.73 -12.05 6.63
CA HIS A 94 -0.48 -13.11 5.64
C HIS A 94 0.77 -12.85 4.77
N ASP A 95 1.57 -11.82 5.07
CA ASP A 95 2.67 -11.33 4.23
C ASP A 95 2.26 -11.16 2.75
N ARG A 96 1.01 -10.71 2.53
CA ARG A 96 0.40 -10.54 1.21
C ARG A 96 0.63 -9.11 0.74
N HIS A 97 1.42 -8.96 -0.33
CA HIS A 97 1.62 -7.68 -0.99
C HIS A 97 0.32 -7.24 -1.68
N LEU A 98 -0.22 -6.11 -1.24
CA LEU A 98 -1.44 -5.54 -1.81
C LEU A 98 -1.12 -4.60 -2.96
N ARG A 99 -2.06 -4.51 -3.90
CA ARG A 99 -2.04 -3.57 -5.03
C ARG A 99 -3.23 -2.65 -4.86
N TYR A 100 -2.98 -1.35 -4.76
CA TYR A 100 -4.02 -0.36 -4.51
C TYR A 100 -4.37 0.42 -5.76
N VAL A 101 -5.66 0.73 -5.91
CA VAL A 101 -6.15 1.81 -6.77
C VAL A 101 -6.53 2.96 -5.83
N LEU A 102 -5.74 4.03 -5.86
CA LEU A 102 -5.85 5.16 -4.95
C LEU A 102 -6.22 6.43 -5.71
N LYS A 103 -6.73 7.42 -4.98
CA LYS A 103 -6.95 8.77 -5.51
C LYS A 103 -5.62 9.52 -5.61
N ARG A 104 -5.36 10.22 -6.71
CA ARG A 104 -4.13 11.00 -6.91
C ARG A 104 -3.92 12.07 -5.82
N GLU A 105 -4.97 12.61 -5.26
CA GLU A 105 -4.91 13.58 -4.15
C GLU A 105 -4.27 12.99 -2.88
N LEU A 106 -4.23 11.67 -2.72
CA LEU A 106 -3.52 11.04 -1.60
C LEU A 106 -2.00 11.21 -1.70
N LEU A 107 -1.47 11.64 -2.85
CA LEU A 107 -0.05 11.97 -3.02
C LEU A 107 0.36 13.26 -2.29
N PHE A 108 -0.59 14.04 -1.75
CA PHE A 108 -0.24 15.13 -0.83
C PHE A 108 0.44 14.63 0.46
N ASP A 109 0.26 13.36 0.84
CA ASP A 109 1.01 12.73 1.91
C ASP A 109 2.38 12.25 1.39
N PRO A 110 3.51 12.75 1.91
CA PRO A 110 4.83 12.41 1.40
C PRO A 110 5.20 10.91 1.50
N CYS A 111 4.67 10.21 2.50
CA CYS A 111 4.93 8.78 2.66
C CYS A 111 4.15 7.97 1.62
N LEU A 112 2.90 8.36 1.33
CA LEU A 112 2.13 7.77 0.23
C LEU A 112 2.75 8.07 -1.13
N ASP A 113 3.22 9.28 -1.37
CA ASP A 113 3.91 9.61 -2.63
C ASP A 113 5.17 8.76 -2.82
N ILE A 114 6.06 8.71 -1.83
CA ILE A 114 7.32 8.00 -1.96
C ILE A 114 7.12 6.48 -1.96
N VAL A 115 6.45 5.93 -0.94
CA VAL A 115 6.36 4.47 -0.75
C VAL A 115 5.25 3.89 -1.61
N GLY A 116 4.14 4.61 -1.78
CA GLY A 116 3.02 4.17 -2.61
C GLY A 116 3.41 3.97 -4.06
N ASN A 117 4.20 4.89 -4.65
CA ASN A 117 4.71 4.76 -6.03
C ASN A 117 5.87 3.74 -6.18
N ARG A 118 6.49 3.29 -5.08
CA ARG A 118 7.52 2.23 -5.11
C ARG A 118 6.94 0.82 -5.05
N LEU A 119 5.67 0.71 -4.69
CA LEU A 119 4.89 -0.51 -4.66
C LEU A 119 3.99 -0.58 -5.91
N PRO A 120 3.49 -1.77 -6.30
CA PRO A 120 2.61 -1.92 -7.45
C PRO A 120 1.20 -1.37 -7.17
N ASN A 121 1.11 -0.05 -6.96
CA ASN A 121 -0.11 0.71 -6.77
C ASN A 121 -0.32 1.66 -7.95
N TYR A 122 -1.55 2.09 -8.14
CA TYR A 122 -1.92 3.08 -9.14
C TYR A 122 -2.72 4.21 -8.49
N PHE A 123 -2.31 5.45 -8.74
CA PHE A 123 -2.98 6.65 -8.26
C PHE A 123 -3.76 7.28 -9.42
N VAL A 124 -5.09 7.09 -9.39
CA VAL A 124 -6.03 7.53 -10.42
C VAL A 124 -6.27 9.03 -10.31
N ASP A 125 -6.14 9.71 -11.43
CA ASP A 125 -6.58 11.10 -11.59
C ASP A 125 -8.01 11.15 -12.13
N ARG A 126 -8.98 11.53 -11.29
CA ARG A 126 -10.40 11.58 -11.70
C ARG A 126 -10.72 12.76 -12.61
N PHE A 127 -9.85 13.76 -12.64
CA PHE A 127 -9.99 14.96 -13.45
C PHE A 127 -9.09 14.90 -14.68
N SER A 128 -8.58 13.71 -15.03
CA SER A 128 -7.75 13.50 -16.22
C SER A 128 -8.54 13.74 -17.49
N ASP A 129 -7.93 14.48 -18.43
CA ASP A 129 -8.43 14.66 -19.79
C ASP A 129 -8.29 13.38 -20.64
N ASP A 130 -7.62 12.35 -20.12
CA ASP A 130 -7.49 11.02 -20.76
C ASP A 130 -7.94 9.88 -19.83
N PRO A 131 -9.27 9.61 -19.76
CA PRO A 131 -9.81 8.49 -18.98
C PRO A 131 -9.42 7.11 -19.52
N ALA A 132 -8.94 7.00 -20.77
CA ALA A 132 -8.47 5.72 -21.31
C ALA A 132 -7.14 5.32 -20.66
N ARG A 133 -6.21 6.28 -20.56
CA ARG A 133 -4.94 6.09 -19.84
C ARG A 133 -5.14 5.69 -18.38
N GLU A 134 -6.09 6.30 -17.68
CA GLU A 134 -6.38 5.94 -16.28
C GLU A 134 -6.89 4.49 -16.15
N ARG A 135 -7.73 4.04 -17.09
CA ARG A 135 -8.21 2.65 -17.13
C ARG A 135 -7.09 1.67 -17.42
N ASP A 136 -6.19 2.00 -18.35
CA ASP A 136 -5.03 1.16 -18.67
C ASP A 136 -4.06 1.06 -17.50
N GLY A 137 -3.88 2.16 -16.76
CA GLY A 137 -3.12 2.21 -15.52
C GLY A 137 -3.69 1.26 -14.45
N VAL A 138 -5.00 1.31 -14.22
CA VAL A 138 -5.68 0.35 -13.34
C VAL A 138 -5.54 -1.08 -13.84
N ALA A 139 -5.75 -1.33 -15.13
CA ALA A 139 -5.62 -2.66 -15.73
C ALA A 139 -4.19 -3.22 -15.62
N SER A 140 -3.18 -2.35 -15.60
CA SER A 140 -1.78 -2.76 -15.40
C SER A 140 -1.55 -3.46 -14.06
N LEU A 141 -2.36 -3.17 -13.04
CA LEU A 141 -2.30 -3.84 -11.74
C LEU A 141 -2.70 -5.31 -11.80
N LEU A 142 -3.32 -5.78 -12.88
CA LEU A 142 -3.64 -7.19 -13.08
C LEU A 142 -2.51 -7.96 -13.77
N LYS A 143 -1.52 -7.27 -14.35
CA LYS A 143 -0.34 -7.92 -14.95
C LYS A 143 0.42 -8.71 -13.88
N ASP A 144 0.77 -9.96 -14.19
CA ASP A 144 1.41 -10.89 -13.26
C ASP A 144 0.63 -11.21 -11.97
N PHE A 145 -0.67 -10.92 -11.92
CA PHE A 145 -1.52 -11.32 -10.80
C PHE A 145 -1.75 -12.83 -10.86
N ARG A 146 -0.97 -13.60 -10.10
CA ARG A 146 -1.16 -15.04 -9.93
C ARG A 146 -1.95 -15.29 -8.66
N VAL A 147 -3.22 -15.68 -8.79
CA VAL A 147 -3.99 -16.24 -7.67
C VAL A 147 -3.28 -17.52 -7.26
N ARG A 148 -2.70 -17.55 -6.05
CA ARG A 148 -2.14 -18.79 -5.50
C ARG A 148 -3.30 -19.77 -5.31
N LYS A 149 -3.23 -20.96 -5.89
CA LYS A 149 -4.20 -22.03 -5.58
C LYS A 149 -4.15 -22.27 -4.08
N ALA A 150 -5.32 -22.30 -3.43
CA ALA A 150 -5.42 -22.76 -2.06
C ALA A 150 -4.99 -24.23 -2.05
N SER A 151 -3.97 -24.55 -1.26
CA SER A 151 -3.49 -25.91 -1.01
C SER A 151 -4.35 -26.60 0.02
#